data_AF-A0A919YJ52-F1
#
_entry.id   AF-A0A919YJ52-F1
#
_cell.length_a   1.000
_cell.length_b   1.000
_cell.length_c   1.000
_cell.angle_alpha   90.00
_cell.angle_beta   90.00
_cell.angle_gamma   90.00
#
_symmetry.space_group_name_H-M   'P 1'
#
loop_
_entity.id
_entity.type
_entity.pdbx_description
1 polymer ?
#
loop_
_entity_poly.entity_id
_entity_poly.type
_entity_poly.pdbx_seq_one_letter_code
_entity_poly.pdbx_strand_id
1 'polypeptide(L)'
;MAGGKGDIHIRVYSDEAHLIYEVHDNGAGLDPKEMQRLMINPEKENRGSGVKNVNDRIKLYFGNEYGLFFEWNPEQGTTVTANQPKNEKMQHD
;
A
#
# COMPACT_ATOMS: atom_id res chain seq x y z
N MET A 1 -0.27 31.76 1.01
CA MET A 1 -1.16 30.78 0.36
C MET A 1 -1.61 29.84 1.47
N ALA A 2 -2.91 29.80 1.78
CA ALA A 2 -3.42 28.93 2.83
C ALA A 2 -3.21 27.47 2.39
N GLY A 3 -2.57 26.65 3.23
CA GLY A 3 -2.42 25.23 2.97
C GLY A 3 -3.80 24.60 2.80
N GLY A 4 -4.03 23.97 1.65
CA GLY A 4 -5.29 23.30 1.36
C GLY A 4 -5.58 22.19 2.39
N LYS A 5 -6.85 21.86 2.56
CA LYS A 5 -7.29 20.76 3.42
C LYS A 5 -6.81 19.43 2.82
N GLY A 6 -5.99 18.70 3.56
CA GLY A 6 -5.60 17.33 3.23
C GLY A 6 -6.63 16.35 3.77
N ASP A 7 -7.12 15.47 2.91
CA ASP A 7 -8.08 14.43 3.23
C ASP A 7 -7.43 13.05 3.01
N ILE A 8 -7.60 12.17 4.00
CA ILE A 8 -7.18 10.77 3.94
C ILE A 8 -8.42 9.91 4.22
N HIS A 9 -8.73 9.02 3.29
CA HIS A 9 -9.83 8.07 3.37
C HIS A 9 -9.29 6.67 3.52
N ILE A 10 -9.80 5.93 4.51
CA ILE A 10 -9.45 4.53 4.73
C ILE A 10 -10.70 3.68 4.54
N ARG A 11 -10.60 2.64 3.72
CA ARG A 11 -11.69 1.70 3.47
C ARG A 11 -11.19 0.29 3.70
N VAL A 12 -12.03 -0.53 4.33
CA VAL A 12 -11.80 -1.96 4.50
C VAL A 12 -13.06 -2.68 4.04
N TYR A 13 -12.90 -3.59 3.11
CA TYR A 13 -13.98 -4.39 2.54
C TYR A 13 -13.43 -5.74 2.10
N SER A 14 -14.30 -6.64 1.67
CA SER A 14 -13.89 -8.00 1.35
C SER A 14 -14.62 -8.52 0.12
N ASP A 15 -13.92 -9.26 -0.74
CA ASP A 15 -14.53 -10.07 -1.81
C ASP A 15 -14.68 -11.53 -1.34
N GLU A 16 -15.01 -12.48 -2.22
CA GLU A 16 -15.18 -13.89 -1.82
C GLU A 16 -13.92 -14.52 -1.18
N ALA A 17 -12.72 -14.10 -1.58
CA ALA A 17 -11.45 -14.72 -1.21
C ALA A 17 -10.57 -13.85 -0.31
N HIS A 18 -10.72 -12.53 -0.33
CA HIS A 18 -9.77 -11.60 0.27
C HIS A 18 -10.43 -10.56 1.17
N LEU A 19 -9.66 -10.10 2.16
CA LEU A 19 -9.89 -8.83 2.85
C LEU A 19 -8.98 -7.78 2.22
N ILE A 20 -9.57 -6.65 1.81
CA ILE A 20 -8.90 -5.56 1.10
C ILE A 20 -8.91 -4.31 1.98
N TYR A 21 -7.76 -3.64 2.02
CA TYR A 21 -7.53 -2.38 2.69
C TYR A 21 -7.12 -1.35 1.64
N GLU A 22 -7.80 -0.20 1.61
CA GLU A 22 -7.47 0.93 0.75
C GLU A 22 -7.21 2.17 1.59
N VAL A 23 -6.14 2.89 1.27
CA VAL A 23 -5.85 4.22 1.80
C VAL A 23 -5.74 5.17 0.63
N HIS A 24 -6.57 6.22 0.62
CA HIS A 24 -6.66 7.24 -0.42
C HIS A 24 -6.32 8.61 0.18
N ASP A 25 -5.39 9.35 -0.44
CA ASP A 25 -5.15 10.78 -0.17
C ASP A 25 -5.54 11.71 -1.34
N ASN A 26 -5.80 12.99 -1.05
CA ASN A 26 -6.04 14.06 -2.05
C ASN A 26 -4.81 14.97 -2.26
N GLY A 27 -3.61 14.51 -1.91
CA GLY A 27 -2.38 15.25 -2.07
C GLY A 27 -1.93 15.33 -3.54
N ALA A 28 -0.70 15.80 -3.77
CA ALA A 28 -0.11 15.86 -5.11
C ALA A 28 0.16 14.48 -5.75
N GLY A 29 -0.15 13.41 -5.00
CA GLY A 29 0.08 12.01 -5.33
C GLY A 29 1.56 11.62 -5.42
N LEU A 30 1.77 10.31 -5.55
CA LEU A 30 3.06 9.67 -5.68
C LEU A 30 3.11 8.93 -7.02
N ASP A 31 4.24 8.98 -7.74
CA ASP A 31 4.40 8.17 -8.95
C ASP A 31 4.40 6.68 -8.56
N PRO A 32 3.41 5.87 -8.97
CA PRO A 32 3.36 4.45 -8.66
C PRO A 32 4.63 3.70 -9.10
N LYS A 33 5.29 4.15 -10.18
CA LYS A 33 6.55 3.55 -10.65
C LYS A 33 7.70 3.85 -9.70
N GLU A 34 7.73 5.04 -9.12
CA GLU A 34 8.70 5.40 -8.08
C GLU A 34 8.46 4.57 -6.81
N MET A 35 7.20 4.46 -6.39
CA MET A 35 6.82 3.63 -5.23
C MET A 35 7.20 2.15 -5.44
N GLN A 36 6.98 1.61 -6.63
CA GLN A 36 7.41 0.26 -6.97
C GLN A 36 8.93 0.09 -6.89
N ARG A 37 9.70 1.07 -7.33
CA ARG A 37 11.17 1.06 -7.21
C ARG A 37 11.64 1.09 -5.76
N LEU A 38 11.00 1.92 -4.92
CA LEU A 38 11.31 2.01 -3.49
C LEU A 38 11.04 0.70 -2.74
N MET A 39 10.04 -0.08 -3.17
CA MET A 39 9.77 -1.41 -2.61
C MET A 39 10.86 -2.44 -2.97
N ILE A 40 11.48 -2.33 -4.14
CA ILE A 40 12.50 -3.29 -4.63
C ILE A 40 13.90 -2.95 -4.10
N ASN A 41 14.28 -1.67 -4.09
CA ASN A 41 15.64 -1.25 -3.74
C ASN A 41 15.63 0.03 -2.88
N PRO A 42 15.46 -0.08 -1.55
CA PRO A 42 15.36 1.07 -0.66
C PRO A 42 16.70 1.77 -0.44
N GLU A 43 17.84 1.14 -0.76
CA GLU A 43 19.16 1.58 -0.29
C GLU A 43 19.68 2.86 -0.97
N LYS A 44 19.02 3.30 -2.05
CA LYS A 44 19.41 4.53 -2.74
C LYS A 44 18.73 5.79 -2.20
N GLU A 45 17.69 5.67 -1.38
CA GLU A 45 16.96 6.81 -0.86
C GLU A 45 16.61 6.58 0.62
N ASN A 46 16.98 7.50 1.51
CA ASN A 46 16.53 7.52 2.92
C ASN A 46 14.99 7.73 3.06
N ARG A 47 14.23 7.49 2.00
CA ARG A 47 12.77 7.57 1.87
C ARG A 47 12.28 6.18 1.47
N GLY A 48 11.20 5.69 2.08
CA GLY A 48 10.58 4.41 1.70
C GLY A 48 10.80 3.23 2.65
N SER A 49 11.52 3.40 3.76
CA SER A 49 11.69 2.34 4.78
C SER A 49 10.36 1.85 5.35
N GLY A 50 9.41 2.76 5.58
CA GLY A 50 8.07 2.43 6.07
C GLY A 50 7.26 1.57 5.08
N VAL A 51 7.22 2.00 3.81
CA VAL A 51 6.47 1.31 2.75
C VAL A 51 7.05 -0.06 2.48
N LYS A 52 8.38 -0.17 2.35
CA LYS A 52 9.03 -1.47 2.17
C LYS A 52 8.80 -2.40 3.35
N ASN A 53 8.92 -1.91 4.59
CA ASN A 53 8.67 -2.74 5.77
C ASN A 53 7.23 -3.27 5.82
N VAL A 54 6.24 -2.47 5.45
CA VAL A 54 4.84 -2.93 5.36
C VAL A 54 4.70 -3.99 4.25
N ASN A 55 5.22 -3.73 3.06
CA ASN A 55 5.17 -4.67 1.94
C ASN A 55 5.87 -6.00 2.26
N ASP A 56 7.07 -5.96 2.86
CA ASP A 56 7.83 -7.15 3.25
C ASP A 56 7.10 -7.97 4.30
N ARG A 57 6.43 -7.32 5.27
CA ARG A 57 5.63 -8.03 6.28
C ARG A 57 4.42 -8.70 5.65
N ILE A 58 3.69 -8.02 4.76
CA ILE A 58 2.56 -8.62 4.05
C ILE A 58 3.02 -9.86 3.28
N LYS A 59 4.16 -9.78 2.57
CA LYS A 59 4.74 -10.91 1.86
C LYS A 59 5.20 -12.04 2.77
N LEU A 60 5.77 -11.70 3.92
CA LEU A 60 6.18 -12.69 4.92
C LEU A 60 4.98 -13.47 5.47
N TYR A 61 3.84 -12.81 5.67
CA TYR A 61 2.65 -13.43 6.25
C TYR A 61 1.81 -14.22 5.24
N PHE A 62 1.66 -13.72 4.01
CA PHE A 62 0.69 -14.25 3.04
C PHE A 62 1.35 -14.80 1.77
N GLY A 63 2.65 -14.60 1.59
CA GLY A 63 3.40 -15.04 0.41
C GLY A 63 3.71 -13.91 -0.58
N ASN A 64 4.63 -14.20 -1.50
CA ASN A 64 5.20 -13.21 -2.42
C ASN A 64 4.22 -12.64 -3.47
N GLU A 65 3.04 -13.25 -3.62
CA GLU A 65 1.96 -12.77 -4.49
C GLU A 65 1.16 -11.62 -3.87
N TYR A 66 1.27 -11.40 -2.56
CA TYR A 66 0.66 -10.29 -1.84
C TYR A 66 1.64 -9.12 -1.66
N GLY A 67 1.13 -7.96 -1.28
CA GLY A 67 1.94 -6.77 -1.03
C GLY A 67 1.15 -5.48 -1.04
N LEU A 68 1.87 -4.38 -1.26
CA LEU A 68 1.27 -3.07 -1.49
C LEU A 68 1.18 -2.78 -2.99
N PHE A 69 0.01 -2.30 -3.40
CA PHE A 69 -0.28 -1.85 -4.76
C PHE A 69 -0.56 -0.34 -4.74
N PHE A 70 0.00 0.39 -5.69
CA PHE A 70 -0.09 1.85 -5.77
C PHE A 70 -0.73 2.25 -7.09
N GLU A 71 -1.66 3.19 -7.03
CA GLU A 71 -2.28 3.77 -8.21
C GLU A 71 -2.58 5.27 -8.00
N TRP A 72 -2.67 6.00 -9.10
CA TRP A 72 -3.22 7.35 -9.08
C TRP A 72 -4.73 7.29 -8.90
N ASN A 73 -5.28 8.15 -8.07
CA ASN A 73 -6.73 8.27 -7.92
C ASN A 73 -7.29 9.45 -8.74
N PRO A 74 -8.63 9.54 -8.90
CA PRO A 74 -9.28 10.62 -9.65
C PRO A 74 -9.02 12.03 -9.12
N GLU A 75 -8.60 12.17 -7.86
CA GLU A 75 -8.31 13.44 -7.19
C GLU A 75 -6.85 13.88 -7.34
N GLN A 76 -6.08 13.21 -8.21
CA GLN A 76 -4.64 13.43 -8.43
C GLN A 76 -3.75 13.06 -7.23
N GLY A 77 -4.31 12.41 -6.21
CA GLY A 77 -3.55 11.84 -5.12
C GLY A 77 -3.18 10.37 -5.36
N THR A 78 -2.87 9.66 -4.28
CA THR A 78 -2.51 8.23 -4.33
C THR A 78 -3.62 7.36 -3.71
N THR A 79 -3.87 6.20 -4.30
CA THR A 79 -4.52 5.08 -3.61
C THR A 79 -3.49 3.98 -3.39
N VAL A 80 -3.43 3.50 -2.14
CA VAL A 80 -2.60 2.37 -1.72
C VAL A 80 -3.51 1.24 -1.30
N THR A 81 -3.33 0.08 -1.92
CA THR A 81 -4.14 -1.11 -1.67
C THR A 81 -3.27 -2.23 -1.11
N ALA A 82 -3.75 -2.86 -0.05
CA ALA A 82 -3.22 -4.10 0.49
C ALA A 82 -4.33 -5.15 0.52
N ASN A 83 -4.00 -6.40 0.24
CA ASN A 83 -4.94 -7.52 0.36
C ASN A 83 -4.33 -8.67 1.16
N GLN A 84 -5.20 -9.43 1.81
CA GLN A 84 -4.86 -10.69 2.47
C GLN A 84 -5.96 -11.72 2.17
N PRO A 85 -5.65 -13.04 2.18
CA PRO A 85 -6.68 -14.07 2.08
C PRO A 85 -7.59 -14.05 3.31
N LYS A 86 -8.89 -14.34 3.13
CA LYS A 86 -9.86 -14.45 4.24
C LYS A 86 -9.57 -15.63 5.17
N ASN A 87 -9.03 -16.71 4.60
CA ASN A 87 -8.90 -18.00 5.26
C ASN A 87 -7.47 -18.53 5.10
N GLU A 88 -6.52 -17.98 5.85
CA GLU A 88 -5.27 -18.69 6.14
C GLU A 88 -5.07 -18.83 7.64
N LYS A 89 -4.90 -20.08 8.08
CA LYS A 89 -4.32 -20.40 9.37
C LYS A 89 -2.86 -19.97 9.30
N MET A 90 -2.41 -19.19 10.29
CA MET A 90 -1.01 -18.82 10.45
C MET A 90 -0.13 -20.08 10.32
N GLN A 91 0.63 -20.21 9.23
CA GLN A 91 1.71 -21.18 9.16
C GLN A 91 2.89 -20.59 9.95
N HIS A 92 2.94 -20.94 11.23
CA HIS A 92 4.18 -20.87 12.00
C HIS A 92 4.94 -22.16 11.71
N ASP A 93 6.01 -22.08 10.94
CA ASP A 93 7.12 -23.05 11.01
C ASP A 93 7.94 -22.82 12.28
#